data_AF-A0A3M0IS41-F1
#
_entry.id   AF-A0A3M0IS41-F1
#
_cell.length_a   1.000
_cell.length_b   1.000
_cell.length_c   1.000
_cell.angle_alpha   90.00
_cell.angle_beta   90.00
_cell.angle_gamma   90.00
#
_symmetry.space_group_name_H-M   'P 1'
#
loop_
_entity.id
_entity.type
_entity.pdbx_description
1 polymer ?
#
loop_
_entity_poly.entity_id
_entity_poly.type
_entity_poly.pdbx_seq_one_letter_code
_entity_poly.pdbx_strand_id
1 'polypeptide(L)'
;MPIAPGFGLREPHRARHRFFLTCRREKRLCPSLLGVLQAALPATGTDERDRVQKKTFTKWVNKHLMKVRKHINDLYEDLRDGHNLISLLEVLSGVKLPVEPPAERSLRLVTAPAWCRASSEEEEDDDDEEPREKGRMRFHRLQNVQIALDFLKQRQVKLVNIRNDDITDGNPKLTLGLIWTIILHFQVK
;
A
#
# COMPACT_ATOMS: atom_id res chain seq x y z
N MET A 1 26.57 2.36 60.66
CA MET A 1 25.18 2.72 60.30
C MET A 1 25.24 3.57 59.03
N PRO A 2 24.85 3.04 57.86
CA PRO A 2 24.92 3.77 56.60
C PRO A 2 23.69 4.66 56.42
N ILE A 3 23.88 5.90 55.96
CA ILE A 3 22.82 6.75 55.42
C ILE A 3 23.18 6.97 53.94
N ALA A 4 22.37 6.41 53.05
CA ALA A 4 22.51 6.57 51.61
C ALA A 4 22.09 7.99 51.18
N PRO A 5 22.77 8.63 50.22
CA PRO A 5 22.21 9.78 49.53
C PRO A 5 21.30 9.32 48.38
N GLY A 6 20.13 9.96 48.28
CA GLY A 6 19.07 9.66 47.34
C GLY A 6 19.51 9.66 45.88
N PHE A 7 19.05 8.64 45.15
CA PHE A 7 19.10 8.57 43.70
C PHE A 7 18.29 9.72 43.11
N GLY A 8 18.99 10.62 42.40
CA GLY A 8 18.37 11.64 41.59
C GLY A 8 17.50 11.02 40.49
N LEU A 9 16.25 11.48 40.42
CA LEU A 9 15.40 11.37 39.24
C LEU A 9 16.11 12.09 38.09
N ARG A 10 16.86 11.34 37.28
CA ARG A 10 17.49 11.85 36.07
C ARG A 10 16.55 11.51 34.90
N GLU A 11 15.87 12.54 34.42
CA GLU A 11 15.03 12.49 33.23
C GLU A 11 15.80 11.94 32.01
N PRO A 12 15.20 11.06 31.19
CA PRO A 12 15.82 10.62 29.95
C PRO A 12 15.42 11.55 28.78
N HIS A 13 15.93 12.77 28.75
CA HIS A 13 15.90 13.62 27.54
C HIS A 13 16.94 13.21 26.48
N ARG A 14 17.60 12.05 26.63
CA ARG A 14 18.73 11.62 25.79
C ARG A 14 18.37 10.62 24.68
N ALA A 15 17.17 10.71 24.12
CA ALA A 15 16.78 9.95 22.91
C ALA A 15 16.68 10.80 21.63
N ARG A 16 16.93 12.12 21.69
CA ARG A 16 16.79 13.01 20.52
C ARG A 16 18.11 13.37 19.83
N HIS A 17 19.25 13.11 20.45
CA HIS A 17 20.56 13.57 19.94
C HIS A 17 21.46 12.47 19.33
N ARG A 18 21.03 11.20 19.31
CA ARG A 18 21.73 10.12 18.59
C ARG A 18 21.24 9.89 17.17
N PHE A 19 20.26 10.65 16.70
CA PHE A 19 19.80 10.58 15.30
C PHE A 19 20.69 11.37 14.32
N PHE A 20 21.52 12.29 14.82
CA PHE A 20 22.29 13.21 13.95
C PHE A 20 23.77 12.84 13.74
N LEU A 21 24.32 11.83 14.44
CA LEU A 21 25.77 11.58 14.46
C LEU A 21 26.24 10.20 13.97
N THR A 22 25.43 9.47 13.21
CA THR A 22 25.93 8.30 12.44
C THR A 22 26.05 8.57 10.94
N CYS A 23 25.64 9.73 10.46
CA CYS A 23 25.83 10.13 9.06
C CYS A 23 27.22 10.78 8.85
N ARG A 24 28.30 10.05 9.14
CA ARG A 24 29.65 10.43 8.70
C ARG A 24 30.56 9.22 8.48
N ARG A 25 30.15 8.28 7.62
CA ARG A 25 31.06 7.55 6.72
C ARG A 25 30.27 6.71 5.73
N GLU A 26 30.79 6.67 4.50
CA GLU A 26 30.26 6.01 3.31
C GLU A 26 29.10 6.71 2.56
N LYS A 27 29.48 7.30 1.44
CA LYS A 27 28.71 8.12 0.51
C LYS A 27 27.63 7.34 -0.26
N ARG A 28 26.45 7.08 0.32
CA ARG A 28 25.23 6.76 -0.46
C ARG A 28 23.94 7.21 0.23
N LEU A 29 23.71 8.52 0.33
CA LEU A 29 22.33 9.00 0.44
C LEU A 29 21.96 9.61 -0.91
N CYS A 30 21.14 8.89 -1.69
CA CYS A 30 20.53 9.46 -2.88
C CYS A 30 19.74 10.72 -2.48
N PRO A 31 19.69 11.78 -3.31
CA PRO A 31 18.90 12.98 -3.03
C PRO A 31 17.42 12.71 -2.65
N SER A 32 16.88 11.55 -3.03
CA SER A 32 15.55 11.08 -2.64
C SER A 32 15.39 10.76 -1.15
N LEU A 33 16.43 10.33 -0.44
CA LEU A 33 16.35 9.98 0.99
C LEU A 33 16.36 11.21 1.90
N LEU A 34 17.03 12.30 1.48
CA LEU A 34 17.01 13.57 2.22
C LEU A 34 15.60 14.17 2.26
N GLY A 35 14.86 14.10 1.13
CA GLY A 35 13.45 14.50 1.06
C GLY A 35 12.53 13.61 1.90
N VAL A 36 12.78 12.30 1.93
CA VAL A 36 12.05 11.33 2.77
C VAL A 36 12.28 11.59 4.26
N LEU A 37 13.52 11.88 4.68
CA LEU A 37 13.85 12.20 6.07
C LEU A 37 13.25 13.56 6.52
N GLN A 38 13.23 14.54 5.62
CA GLN A 38 12.67 15.88 5.90
C GLN A 38 11.13 15.88 5.94
N ALA A 39 10.50 14.95 5.23
CA ALA A 39 9.05 14.70 5.29
C ALA A 39 8.60 13.93 6.56
N ALA A 40 9.54 13.42 7.37
CA ALA A 40 9.25 12.62 8.57
C ALA A 40 9.05 13.44 9.86
N LEU A 41 9.13 14.78 9.80
CA LEU A 41 8.87 15.64 10.96
C LEU A 41 7.36 15.73 11.27
N PRO A 42 6.94 15.62 12.55
CA PRO A 42 5.54 15.56 12.95
C PRO A 42 4.74 16.79 12.50
N ALA A 43 3.47 16.54 12.17
CA ALA A 43 2.57 17.43 11.45
C ALA A 43 2.14 18.67 12.25
N THR A 44 2.46 19.84 11.71
CA THR A 44 1.66 21.07 11.84
C THR A 44 1.49 21.61 10.41
N GLY A 45 0.23 21.82 10.03
CA GLY A 45 -0.22 21.74 8.64
C GLY A 45 0.33 22.81 7.70
N THR A 46 0.69 22.36 6.49
CA THR A 46 0.61 23.12 5.24
C THR A 46 0.40 22.14 4.08
N ASP A 47 -0.59 22.41 3.21
CA ASP A 47 -0.90 21.64 1.98
C ASP A 47 0.35 21.40 1.11
N GLU A 48 1.30 22.34 1.13
CA GLU A 48 2.58 22.24 0.43
C GLU A 48 3.44 21.06 0.90
N ARG A 49 3.52 20.81 2.22
CA ARG A 49 4.32 19.70 2.75
C ARG A 49 3.71 18.35 2.36
N ASP A 50 2.39 18.24 2.38
CA ASP A 50 1.66 17.02 1.97
C ASP A 50 1.84 16.76 0.47
N ARG A 51 1.84 17.80 -0.36
CA ARG A 51 2.14 17.72 -1.80
C ARG A 51 3.57 17.28 -2.08
N VAL A 52 4.55 17.86 -1.37
CA VAL A 52 5.96 17.47 -1.49
C VAL A 52 6.17 16.03 -1.03
N GLN A 53 5.52 15.62 0.06
CA GLN A 53 5.57 14.25 0.56
C GLN A 53 4.96 13.27 -0.46
N LYS A 54 3.74 13.54 -0.94
CA LYS A 54 3.08 12.73 -1.98
C LYS A 54 4.01 12.57 -3.19
N LYS A 55 4.53 13.68 -3.73
CA LYS A 55 5.43 13.66 -4.90
C LYS A 55 6.70 12.83 -4.66
N THR A 56 7.27 12.90 -3.45
CA THR A 56 8.45 12.13 -3.07
C THR A 56 8.14 10.64 -3.02
N PHE A 57 7.03 10.27 -2.37
CA PHE A 57 6.61 8.88 -2.27
C PHE A 57 6.20 8.30 -3.63
N THR A 58 5.47 9.05 -4.46
CA THR A 58 5.12 8.64 -5.83
C THR A 58 6.36 8.35 -6.66
N LYS A 59 7.37 9.23 -6.64
CA LYS A 59 8.65 9.00 -7.33
C LYS A 59 9.38 7.76 -6.81
N TRP A 60 9.38 7.57 -5.50
CA TRP A 60 10.01 6.41 -4.88
C TRP A 60 9.32 5.10 -5.30
N VAL A 61 7.99 5.06 -5.26
CA VAL A 61 7.20 3.91 -5.70
C VAL A 61 7.46 3.63 -7.19
N ASN A 62 7.41 4.66 -8.04
CA ASN A 62 7.69 4.52 -9.48
C ASN A 62 9.10 4.02 -9.77
N LYS A 63 10.13 4.43 -9.00
CA LYS A 63 11.48 3.89 -9.14
C LYS A 63 11.53 2.36 -9.00
N HIS A 64 10.69 1.79 -8.14
CA HIS A 64 10.59 0.35 -7.95
C HIS A 64 9.66 -0.31 -8.97
N LEU A 65 8.48 0.26 -9.22
CA LEU A 65 7.50 -0.28 -10.15
C LEU A 65 7.98 -0.30 -11.61
N MET A 66 8.87 0.61 -12.00
CA MET A 66 9.47 0.61 -13.34
C MET A 66 10.26 -0.67 -13.63
N LYS A 67 10.76 -1.39 -12.60
CA LYS A 67 11.44 -2.69 -12.79
C LYS A 67 10.51 -3.79 -13.31
N VAL A 68 9.20 -3.66 -13.06
CA VAL A 68 8.15 -4.56 -13.56
C VAL A 68 7.27 -3.87 -14.62
N ARG A 69 7.78 -2.78 -15.23
CA ARG A 69 7.09 -1.97 -16.25
C ARG A 69 5.72 -1.43 -15.82
N LYS A 70 5.56 -1.13 -14.53
CA LYS A 70 4.37 -0.46 -13.97
C LYS A 70 4.70 0.99 -13.57
N HIS A 71 3.69 1.85 -13.59
CA HIS A 71 3.81 3.26 -13.22
C HIS A 71 2.51 3.74 -12.60
N ILE A 72 2.60 4.61 -11.59
CA ILE A 72 1.47 5.28 -10.94
C ILE A 72 1.55 6.80 -11.13
N ASN A 73 0.40 7.42 -11.36
CA ASN A 73 0.23 8.86 -11.51
C ASN A 73 -0.31 9.49 -10.23
N ASP A 74 -1.30 8.85 -9.61
CA ASP A 74 -1.87 9.26 -8.33
C ASP A 74 -1.72 8.16 -7.28
N LEU A 75 -0.91 8.44 -6.27
CA LEU A 75 -0.65 7.52 -5.16
C LEU A 75 -1.92 7.07 -4.43
N TYR A 76 -2.95 7.91 -4.35
CA TYR A 76 -4.15 7.62 -3.56
C TYR A 76 -5.18 6.83 -4.36
N GLU A 77 -5.17 6.94 -5.68
CA GLU A 77 -6.09 6.21 -6.56
C GLU A 77 -5.46 4.91 -7.06
N ASP A 78 -4.22 4.95 -7.51
CA ASP A 78 -3.58 3.83 -8.20
C ASP A 78 -3.17 2.69 -7.24
N LEU A 79 -3.23 2.90 -5.92
CA LEU A 79 -2.95 1.86 -4.92
C LEU A 79 -4.21 1.12 -4.43
N ARG A 80 -5.40 1.61 -4.77
CA ARG A 80 -6.69 1.14 -4.20
C ARG A 80 -7.05 -0.27 -4.62
N ASP A 81 -6.53 -0.73 -5.76
CA ASP A 81 -6.79 -2.06 -6.29
C ASP A 81 -5.90 -3.16 -5.68
N GLY A 82 -4.86 -2.75 -4.94
CA GLY A 82 -3.89 -3.62 -4.29
C GLY A 82 -2.78 -4.17 -5.20
N HIS A 83 -2.93 -4.18 -6.53
CA HIS A 83 -1.95 -4.80 -7.42
C HIS A 83 -0.60 -4.08 -7.41
N ASN A 84 -0.63 -2.74 -7.36
CA ASN A 84 0.59 -1.94 -7.32
C ASN A 84 1.33 -2.10 -5.98
N LEU A 85 0.60 -2.30 -4.87
CA LEU A 85 1.20 -2.63 -3.57
C LEU A 85 1.87 -4.01 -3.60
N ILE A 86 1.19 -5.01 -4.16
CA ILE A 86 1.75 -6.35 -4.30
C ILE A 86 3.03 -6.30 -5.13
N SER A 87 2.98 -5.73 -6.33
CA SER A 87 4.16 -5.64 -7.21
C SER A 87 5.31 -4.85 -6.60
N LEU A 88 5.02 -3.80 -5.84
CA LEU A 88 6.03 -3.07 -5.08
C LEU A 88 6.71 -3.98 -4.05
N LEU A 89 5.94 -4.73 -3.27
CA LEU A 89 6.47 -5.64 -2.25
C LEU A 89 7.25 -6.81 -2.86
N GLU A 90 6.83 -7.33 -4.02
CA GLU A 90 7.57 -8.33 -4.78
C GLU A 90 8.94 -7.81 -5.19
N VAL A 91 8.99 -6.59 -5.75
CA VAL A 91 10.23 -5.95 -6.18
C VAL A 91 11.17 -5.64 -4.99
N LEU A 92 10.63 -5.23 -3.85
CA LEU A 92 11.42 -4.91 -2.66
C LEU A 92 11.96 -6.15 -1.97
N SER A 93 11.15 -7.20 -1.88
CA SER A 93 11.50 -8.42 -1.15
C SER A 93 12.19 -9.49 -2.00
N GLY A 94 12.07 -9.41 -3.33
CA GLY A 94 12.54 -10.44 -4.26
C GLY A 94 11.70 -11.73 -4.25
N VAL A 95 10.56 -11.75 -3.55
CA VAL A 95 9.68 -12.92 -3.41
C VAL A 95 8.36 -12.64 -4.11
N LYS A 96 7.82 -13.63 -4.85
CA LYS A 96 6.48 -13.51 -5.45
C LYS A 96 5.39 -13.70 -4.40
N LEU A 97 4.37 -12.85 -4.47
CA LEU A 97 3.21 -12.90 -3.59
C LEU A 97 2.08 -13.69 -4.27
N PRO A 98 1.26 -14.43 -3.51
CA PRO A 98 0.08 -15.09 -4.06
C PRO A 98 -0.94 -14.02 -4.47
N VAL A 99 -1.09 -13.78 -5.77
CA VAL A 99 -2.14 -12.93 -6.33
C VAL A 99 -3.36 -13.79 -6.62
N GLU A 100 -4.55 -13.32 -6.28
CA GLU A 100 -5.78 -13.98 -6.73
C GLU A 100 -5.79 -13.97 -8.27
N PRO A 101 -5.81 -15.14 -8.94
CA PRO A 101 -5.93 -15.14 -10.40
C PRO A 101 -7.25 -14.46 -10.76
N PRO A 102 -7.28 -13.55 -11.77
CA PRO A 102 -8.53 -12.93 -12.19
C PRO A 102 -9.47 -14.06 -12.53
N ALA A 103 -10.56 -14.18 -11.75
CA ALA A 103 -11.51 -15.29 -11.77
C ALA A 103 -11.52 -15.91 -13.15
N GLU A 104 -10.84 -17.05 -13.30
CA GLU A 104 -10.80 -17.74 -14.58
C GLU A 104 -12.25 -17.88 -14.98
N ARG A 105 -12.62 -17.19 -16.07
CA ARG A 105 -13.92 -17.34 -16.69
C ARG A 105 -14.09 -18.83 -16.79
N SER A 106 -15.00 -19.37 -15.98
CA SER A 106 -15.57 -20.66 -16.22
C SER A 106 -16.22 -20.52 -17.59
N LEU A 107 -15.44 -20.76 -18.63
CA LEU A 107 -15.89 -21.10 -19.97
C LEU A 107 -16.56 -22.46 -19.80
N ARG A 108 -17.68 -22.48 -19.07
CA ARG A 108 -18.75 -23.40 -19.39
C ARG A 108 -19.20 -22.92 -20.76
N LEU A 109 -18.71 -23.61 -21.79
CA LEU A 109 -19.49 -23.83 -22.99
C LEU A 109 -20.88 -24.21 -22.50
N VAL A 110 -21.80 -23.24 -22.51
CA VAL A 110 -23.22 -23.54 -22.38
C VAL A 110 -23.52 -24.31 -23.66
N THR A 111 -23.58 -25.63 -23.57
CA THR A 111 -24.16 -26.42 -24.64
C THR A 111 -25.59 -25.92 -24.76
N ALA A 112 -25.90 -25.26 -25.88
CA ALA A 112 -27.21 -24.71 -26.13
C ALA A 112 -28.24 -25.81 -25.91
N PRO A 113 -29.26 -25.58 -25.07
CA PRO A 113 -30.21 -26.63 -24.77
C PRO A 113 -31.14 -26.82 -25.97
N ALA A 114 -31.74 -28.01 -26.10
CA ALA A 114 -32.39 -28.49 -27.33
C ALA A 114 -33.60 -27.67 -27.83
N TRP A 115 -33.94 -26.57 -27.15
CA TRP A 115 -35.06 -25.68 -27.45
C TRP A 115 -34.74 -24.65 -28.54
N CYS A 116 -33.49 -24.53 -29.00
CA CYS A 116 -33.14 -23.68 -30.15
C CYS A 116 -33.61 -24.23 -31.52
N ARG A 117 -34.61 -25.12 -31.55
CA ARG A 117 -35.19 -25.61 -32.80
C ARG A 117 -36.71 -25.46 -32.76
N ALA A 118 -37.16 -24.30 -33.24
CA ALA A 118 -38.42 -24.00 -33.94
C ALA A 118 -39.16 -22.75 -33.39
N SER A 119 -39.55 -21.91 -34.36
CA SER A 119 -40.62 -20.89 -34.35
C SER A 119 -40.38 -19.63 -33.51
N SER A 120 -39.99 -18.48 -34.08
CA SER A 120 -40.76 -17.50 -34.89
C SER A 120 -41.92 -16.85 -34.12
N GLU A 121 -41.72 -15.55 -33.82
CA GLU A 121 -42.70 -14.53 -33.37
C GLU A 121 -43.12 -14.72 -31.88
N GLU A 122 -43.10 -13.75 -30.95
CA GLU A 122 -43.14 -12.28 -30.96
C GLU A 122 -42.35 -11.71 -29.74
N GLU A 123 -42.21 -10.38 -29.72
CA GLU A 123 -41.36 -9.55 -28.85
C GLU A 123 -41.85 -9.40 -27.40
N GLU A 124 -40.93 -9.07 -26.49
CA GLU A 124 -41.17 -8.12 -25.38
C GLU A 124 -39.82 -7.63 -24.81
N ASP A 125 -39.63 -6.31 -24.81
CA ASP A 125 -38.53 -5.59 -24.18
C ASP A 125 -38.55 -5.82 -22.65
N ASP A 126 -37.54 -6.49 -22.11
CA ASP A 126 -37.17 -6.40 -20.70
C ASP A 126 -35.65 -6.18 -20.61
N ASP A 127 -35.27 -4.91 -20.44
CA ASP A 127 -33.94 -4.46 -20.03
C ASP A 127 -33.64 -4.91 -18.59
N ASP A 128 -33.54 -6.23 -18.35
CA ASP A 128 -32.91 -6.76 -17.13
C ASP A 128 -31.39 -6.88 -17.36
N GLU A 129 -30.73 -5.74 -17.59
CA GLU A 129 -29.28 -5.63 -17.40
C GLU A 129 -29.00 -5.73 -15.90
N GLU A 130 -28.95 -6.96 -15.40
CA GLU A 130 -28.62 -7.31 -14.02
C GLU A 130 -27.40 -6.49 -13.56
N PRO A 131 -27.49 -5.65 -12.51
CA PRO A 131 -26.43 -4.73 -12.15
C PRO A 131 -25.14 -5.50 -11.80
N ARG A 132 -24.20 -5.54 -12.76
CA ARG A 132 -22.92 -6.26 -12.65
C ARG A 132 -22.32 -6.11 -11.26
N GLU A 133 -22.33 -7.22 -10.50
CA GLU A 133 -21.33 -7.70 -9.53
C GLU A 133 -20.43 -6.65 -8.84
N LYS A 134 -20.96 -5.48 -8.47
CA LYS A 134 -20.15 -4.34 -7.98
C LYS A 134 -19.51 -4.68 -6.63
N GLY A 135 -20.18 -5.52 -5.84
CA GLY A 135 -19.64 -6.11 -4.61
C GLY A 135 -18.48 -7.09 -4.85
N ARG A 136 -18.52 -7.89 -5.93
CA ARG A 136 -17.46 -8.86 -6.26
C ARG A 136 -16.16 -8.14 -6.63
N MET A 137 -16.25 -7.03 -7.35
CA MET A 137 -15.08 -6.20 -7.68
C MET A 137 -14.46 -5.56 -6.44
N ARG A 138 -15.26 -5.08 -5.47
CA ARG A 138 -14.73 -4.51 -4.23
C ARG A 138 -14.07 -5.57 -3.36
N PHE A 139 -14.64 -6.77 -3.30
CA PHE A 139 -14.06 -7.90 -2.58
C PHE A 139 -12.65 -8.23 -3.08
N HIS A 140 -12.45 -8.36 -4.39
CA HIS A 140 -11.11 -8.62 -4.96
C HIS A 140 -10.11 -7.51 -4.60
N ARG A 141 -10.51 -6.23 -4.63
CA ARG A 141 -9.62 -5.12 -4.23
C ARG A 141 -9.22 -5.22 -2.75
N LEU A 142 -10.21 -5.43 -1.87
CA LEU A 142 -9.98 -5.60 -0.44
C LEU A 142 -9.06 -6.79 -0.15
N GLN A 143 -9.21 -7.88 -0.89
CA GLN A 143 -8.41 -9.09 -0.75
C GLN A 143 -6.98 -8.87 -1.23
N ASN A 144 -6.78 -8.22 -2.38
CA ASN A 144 -5.45 -7.87 -2.87
C ASN A 144 -4.68 -6.98 -1.88
N VAL A 145 -5.35 -5.95 -1.34
CA VAL A 145 -4.75 -5.11 -0.30
C VAL A 145 -4.45 -5.94 0.95
N GLN A 146 -5.35 -6.84 1.35
CA GLN A 146 -5.16 -7.71 2.51
C GLN A 146 -3.90 -8.58 2.36
N ILE A 147 -3.68 -9.18 1.19
CA ILE A 147 -2.47 -9.97 0.88
C ILE A 147 -1.20 -9.14 1.10
N ALA A 148 -1.18 -7.90 0.62
CA ALA A 148 -0.06 -6.99 0.80
C ALA A 148 0.18 -6.66 2.29
N LEU A 149 -0.88 -6.40 3.07
CA LEU A 149 -0.78 -6.10 4.50
C LEU A 149 -0.32 -7.34 5.30
N ASP A 150 -0.83 -8.53 4.98
CA ASP A 150 -0.44 -9.75 5.69
C ASP A 150 1.01 -10.14 5.42
N PHE A 151 1.51 -9.91 4.21
CA PHE A 151 2.94 -10.06 3.93
C PHE A 151 3.81 -9.15 4.80
N LEU A 152 3.40 -7.90 5.01
CA LEU A 152 4.10 -6.98 5.90
C LEU A 152 4.06 -7.47 7.35
N LYS A 153 2.91 -7.96 7.83
CA LYS A 153 2.79 -8.55 9.18
C LYS A 153 3.67 -9.78 9.36
N GLN A 154 3.73 -10.67 8.36
CA GLN A 154 4.62 -11.85 8.38
C GLN A 154 6.09 -11.46 8.51
N ARG A 155 6.49 -10.30 7.96
CA ARG A 155 7.83 -9.72 8.10
C ARG A 155 8.00 -8.85 9.36
N GLN A 156 7.13 -9.01 10.35
CA GLN A 156 7.12 -8.32 11.65
C GLN A 156 6.98 -6.79 11.55
N VAL A 157 6.35 -6.29 10.48
CA VAL A 157 6.01 -4.86 10.35
C VAL A 157 4.78 -4.57 11.21
N LYS A 158 4.90 -3.60 12.13
CA LYS A 158 3.79 -3.15 12.97
C LYS A 158 2.94 -2.15 12.21
N LEU A 159 1.84 -2.62 11.64
CA LEU A 159 0.82 -1.78 11.03
C LEU A 159 -0.14 -1.31 12.12
N VAL A 160 0.02 -0.08 12.58
CA VAL A 160 -0.86 0.53 13.59
C VAL A 160 -1.97 1.28 12.86
N ASN A 161 -3.23 0.87 13.08
CA ASN A 161 -4.42 1.55 12.58
C ASN A 161 -4.48 1.68 11.04
N ILE A 162 -3.98 0.68 10.31
CA ILE A 162 -4.14 0.60 8.86
C ILE A 162 -4.89 -0.69 8.53
N ARG A 163 -6.08 -0.55 7.95
CA ARG A 163 -6.91 -1.66 7.46
C ARG A 163 -6.90 -1.70 5.93
N ASN A 164 -7.39 -2.79 5.35
CA ASN A 164 -7.48 -2.93 3.90
C ASN A 164 -8.55 -2.02 3.27
N ASP A 165 -9.66 -1.77 3.99
CA ASP A 165 -10.71 -0.84 3.57
C ASP A 165 -10.20 0.61 3.47
N ASP A 166 -9.36 1.05 4.40
CA ASP A 166 -8.76 2.40 4.39
C ASP A 166 -8.01 2.70 3.09
N ILE A 167 -7.28 1.71 2.58
CA ILE A 167 -6.49 1.83 1.35
C ILE A 167 -7.39 1.70 0.13
N THR A 168 -8.36 0.77 0.16
CA THR A 168 -9.32 0.55 -0.94
C THR A 168 -10.22 1.77 -1.14
N ASP A 169 -10.53 2.49 -0.09
CA ASP A 169 -11.33 3.72 -0.11
C ASP A 169 -10.47 4.97 -0.42
N GLY A 170 -9.13 4.83 -0.48
CA GLY A 170 -8.21 5.88 -0.91
C GLY A 170 -7.86 6.91 0.16
N ASN A 171 -7.91 6.56 1.45
CA ASN A 171 -7.64 7.51 2.54
C ASN A 171 -6.20 8.07 2.43
N PRO A 172 -6.00 9.37 2.15
CA PRO A 172 -4.67 9.92 1.86
C PRO A 172 -3.69 9.75 3.02
N LYS A 173 -4.14 9.99 4.26
CA LYS A 173 -3.28 9.91 5.45
C LYS A 173 -2.80 8.49 5.71
N LEU A 174 -3.71 7.51 5.59
CA LEU A 174 -3.39 6.11 5.86
C LEU A 174 -2.58 5.50 4.71
N THR A 175 -2.86 5.88 3.46
CA THR A 175 -2.06 5.49 2.29
C THR A 175 -0.62 6.01 2.38
N LEU A 176 -0.43 7.28 2.74
CA LEU A 176 0.91 7.84 2.99
C LEU A 176 1.61 7.12 4.15
N GLY A 177 0.89 6.86 5.24
CA GLY A 177 1.41 6.13 6.40
C GLY A 177 1.86 4.70 6.06
N LEU A 178 1.11 4.01 5.20
CA LEU A 178 1.47 2.68 4.70
C LEU A 178 2.76 2.73 3.87
N ILE A 179 2.85 3.62 2.88
CA ILE A 179 4.04 3.75 2.04
C ILE A 179 5.26 4.15 2.86
N TRP A 180 5.10 5.09 3.79
CA TRP A 180 6.15 5.44 4.76
C TRP A 180 6.64 4.22 5.54
N THR A 181 5.72 3.39 6.02
CA THR A 181 6.05 2.18 6.78
C THR A 181 6.84 1.17 5.95
N ILE A 182 6.47 0.99 4.67
CA ILE A 182 7.20 0.13 3.73
C ILE A 182 8.61 0.68 3.49
N ILE A 183 8.76 1.98 3.24
CA ILE A 183 10.08 2.62 3.04
C ILE A 183 10.97 2.41 4.27
N LEU A 184 10.43 2.67 5.47
CA LEU A 184 11.18 2.54 6.71
C LEU A 184 11.65 1.11 6.95
N HIS A 185 10.85 0.11 6.57
CA HIS A 185 11.20 -1.31 6.73
C HIS A 185 12.26 -1.78 5.73
N PHE A 186 12.15 -1.41 4.45
CA PHE A 186 13.03 -1.94 3.39
C PHE A 186 14.26 -1.09 3.08
N GLN A 187 14.35 0.15 3.55
CA GLN A 187 15.48 1.05 3.24
C GLN A 187 16.28 1.54 4.45
N VAL A 188 15.72 1.44 5.65
CA VAL A 188 16.36 2.00 6.86
C VAL A 188 16.71 0.90 7.86
N LYS A 189 15.91 -0.17 7.92
CA LYS A 189 16.15 -1.36 8.75
C LYS A 189 16.79 -2.45 7.92
#